data_AF-A0A972G693-F1
#
_entry.id   AF-A0A972G693-F1
#
_cell.length_a   1.000
_cell.length_b   1.000
_cell.length_c   1.000
_cell.angle_alpha   90.00
_cell.angle_beta   90.00
_cell.angle_gamma   90.00
#
_symmetry.space_group_name_H-M   'P 1'
#
loop_
_entity.id
_entity.type
_entity.pdbx_description
1 polymer ?
#
loop_
_entity_poly.entity_id
_entity_poly.type
_entity_poly.pdbx_seq_one_letter_code
_entity_poly.pdbx_strand_id
1 'polypeptide(L)'
;MSREISVEQFVQRLEAHRSPEEAQKYLRYFKTGEGEYGEGDVFMGVRMGQVFALAKAFIDMIPAEIEQLLENPIHEVWAGRLSIMDKQARRKKTPESRRKALFDLYMRHHDRINNWDLVDVSCPTS
;
A
#
# COMPACT_ATOMS: atom_id res chain seq x y z
N MET A 1 -17.87 -9.16 -17.16
CA MET A 1 -17.74 -8.01 -16.25
C MET A 1 -16.26 -7.71 -16.12
N SER A 2 -15.77 -6.75 -16.89
CA SER A 2 -14.39 -6.25 -16.75
C SER A 2 -14.25 -5.77 -15.32
N ARG A 3 -13.40 -6.42 -14.53
CA ARG A 3 -12.96 -5.79 -13.28
C ARG A 3 -12.15 -4.60 -13.74
N GLU A 4 -12.70 -3.41 -13.58
CA GLU A 4 -11.90 -2.20 -13.59
C GLU A 4 -10.91 -2.37 -12.43
N ILE A 5 -9.62 -2.36 -12.74
CA ILE A 5 -8.53 -2.51 -11.77
C ILE A 5 -7.67 -1.28 -11.99
N SER A 6 -8.12 -0.16 -11.42
CA SER A 6 -7.47 1.14 -11.48
C SER A 6 -7.09 1.65 -10.10
N VAL A 7 -6.18 2.61 -10.08
CA VAL A 7 -5.76 3.38 -8.90
C VAL A 7 -6.97 3.99 -8.21
N GLU A 8 -7.86 4.61 -8.98
CA GLU A 8 -9.02 5.34 -8.46
C GLU A 8 -9.98 4.42 -7.72
N GLN A 9 -10.26 3.24 -8.29
CA GLN A 9 -11.13 2.27 -7.65
C GLN A 9 -10.52 1.61 -6.42
N PHE A 10 -9.19 1.46 -6.41
CA PHE A 10 -8.49 0.97 -5.23
C PHE A 10 -8.63 1.97 -4.08
N VAL A 11 -8.38 3.26 -4.35
CA VAL A 11 -8.51 4.35 -3.37
C VAL A 11 -9.97 4.48 -2.89
N GLN A 12 -10.95 4.50 -3.80
CA GLN A 12 -12.37 4.57 -3.42
C GLN A 12 -12.79 3.40 -2.51
N ARG A 13 -12.28 2.18 -2.76
CA ARG A 13 -12.59 1.03 -1.90
C ARG A 13 -11.88 1.10 -0.55
N LEU A 14 -10.68 1.68 -0.49
CA LEU A 14 -10.03 1.97 0.80
C LEU A 14 -10.83 3.00 1.59
N GLU A 15 -11.29 4.08 0.93
CA GLU A 15 -12.11 5.11 1.56
C GLU A 15 -13.41 4.56 2.15
N ALA A 16 -14.04 3.59 1.49
CA ALA A 16 -15.23 2.91 2.01
C ALA A 16 -14.99 2.15 3.33
N HIS A 17 -13.73 1.85 3.66
CA HIS A 17 -13.31 1.21 4.91
C HIS A 17 -12.68 2.18 5.92
N ARG A 18 -12.70 3.48 5.62
CA ARG A 18 -12.16 4.53 6.48
C ARG A 18 -12.82 4.51 7.86
N SER A 19 -11.99 4.51 8.90
CA SER A 19 -12.44 4.70 10.28
C SER A 19 -11.69 5.86 10.93
N PRO A 20 -12.35 7.00 11.22
CA PRO A 20 -11.72 8.13 11.92
C PRO A 20 -11.15 7.75 13.29
N GLU A 21 -11.80 6.81 13.98
CA GLU A 21 -11.37 6.33 15.29
C GLU A 21 -10.04 5.56 15.20
N GLU A 22 -9.90 4.69 14.19
CA GLU A 22 -8.66 3.96 13.95
C GLU A 22 -7.56 4.89 13.42
N ALA A 23 -7.91 5.87 12.58
CA ALA A 23 -6.97 6.88 12.10
C ALA A 23 -6.35 7.66 13.26
N GLN A 24 -7.17 8.09 14.24
CA GLN A 24 -6.65 8.77 15.44
C GLN A 24 -5.77 7.87 16.30
N LYS A 25 -6.08 6.57 16.40
CA LYS A 25 -5.22 5.61 17.10
C LYS A 25 -3.87 5.47 16.38
N TYR A 26 -3.88 5.41 15.05
CA TYR A 26 -2.64 5.34 14.27
C TYR A 26 -1.81 6.61 14.41
N LEU A 27 -2.40 7.80 14.26
CA LEU A 27 -1.67 9.06 14.46
C LEU A 27 -0.95 9.13 15.82
N ARG A 28 -1.60 8.64 16.89
CA ARG A 28 -1.02 8.56 18.25
C ARG A 28 0.03 7.46 18.39
N TYR A 29 -0.22 6.28 17.82
CA TYR A 29 0.67 5.12 17.91
C TYR A 29 1.96 5.33 17.11
N PHE A 30 1.83 5.88 15.90
CA PHE A 30 2.92 6.11 14.96
C PHE A 30 3.71 7.39 15.26
N LYS A 31 3.29 8.18 16.26
CA LYS A 31 3.99 9.39 16.71
C LYS A 31 4.25 10.33 15.54
N THR A 32 3.15 10.86 15.01
CA THR A 32 3.12 11.72 13.81
C THR A 32 3.25 13.21 14.11
N GLY A 33 3.62 13.56 15.36
CA GLY A 33 3.85 14.95 15.77
C GLY A 33 5.10 15.58 15.15
N GLU A 34 5.19 16.90 15.22
CA GLU A 34 6.36 17.67 14.80
C GLU A 34 7.62 17.21 15.55
N GLY A 35 8.68 16.86 14.82
CA GLY A 35 9.93 16.31 15.35
C GLY A 35 9.86 14.82 15.75
N GLU A 36 8.72 14.15 15.53
CA GLU A 36 8.58 12.72 15.78
C GLU A 36 8.87 11.89 14.52
N TYR A 37 9.08 10.59 14.71
CA TYR A 37 9.55 9.69 13.64
C TYR A 37 8.52 9.48 12.51
N GLY A 38 7.22 9.66 12.78
CA GLY A 38 6.16 9.60 11.77
C GLY A 38 5.69 10.99 11.31
N GLU A 39 6.49 12.05 11.52
CA GLU A 39 6.12 13.41 11.12
C GLU A 39 5.76 13.47 9.63
N GLY A 40 4.53 13.89 9.33
CA GLY A 40 4.01 13.98 7.96
C GLY A 40 3.28 12.74 7.45
N ASP A 41 3.26 11.63 8.19
CA ASP A 41 2.51 10.43 7.79
C ASP A 41 1.00 10.66 7.90
N VAL A 42 0.28 10.35 6.81
CA VAL A 42 -1.17 10.50 6.74
C VAL A 42 -1.83 9.12 6.81
N PHE A 43 -2.71 8.93 7.79
CA PHE A 43 -3.47 7.69 7.97
C PHE A 43 -4.94 7.87 7.64
N MET A 44 -5.50 6.96 6.86
CA MET A 44 -6.93 6.87 6.59
C MET A 44 -7.66 6.13 7.73
N GLY A 45 -6.97 5.32 8.53
CA GLY A 45 -7.58 4.49 9.57
C GLY A 45 -8.21 3.22 9.02
N VAL A 46 -7.64 2.67 7.95
CA VAL A 46 -8.08 1.38 7.39
C VAL A 46 -7.25 0.29 8.02
N ARG A 47 -7.90 -0.79 8.48
CA ARG A 47 -7.17 -1.90 9.09
C ARG A 47 -6.30 -2.59 8.05
N MET A 48 -5.05 -2.89 8.39
CA MET A 48 -4.09 -3.57 7.49
C MET A 48 -4.63 -4.88 6.91
N GLY A 49 -5.42 -5.63 7.68
CA GLY A 49 -6.11 -6.84 7.17
C GLY A 49 -7.05 -6.56 5.97
N GLN A 50 -7.76 -5.43 5.98
CA GLN A 50 -8.62 -5.00 4.86
C GLN A 50 -7.78 -4.52 3.68
N VAL A 51 -6.71 -3.77 3.94
CA VAL A 51 -5.75 -3.35 2.90
C VAL A 51 -5.19 -4.56 2.15
N PHE A 52 -4.75 -5.60 2.86
CA PHE A 52 -4.20 -6.82 2.26
C PHE A 52 -5.27 -7.67 1.53
N ALA A 53 -6.50 -7.69 2.03
CA ALA A 53 -7.62 -8.33 1.35
C ALA A 53 -7.94 -7.62 0.03
N LEU A 54 -7.97 -6.28 0.05
CA LEU A 54 -8.18 -5.46 -1.14
C LEU A 54 -7.04 -5.62 -2.14
N ALA A 55 -5.78 -5.59 -1.68
CA ALA A 55 -4.61 -5.84 -2.52
C ALA A 55 -4.69 -7.18 -3.27
N LYS A 56 -5.23 -8.23 -2.63
CA LYS A 56 -5.47 -9.53 -3.28
C LYS A 56 -6.52 -9.44 -4.40
N ALA A 57 -7.55 -8.60 -4.25
CA ALA A 57 -8.56 -8.37 -5.28
C ALA A 57 -8.03 -7.57 -6.47
N PHE A 58 -7.06 -6.68 -6.24
CA PHE A 58 -6.40 -5.83 -7.24
C PHE A 58 -5.05 -6.41 -7.73
N ILE A 59 -4.80 -7.69 -7.50
CA ILE A 59 -3.53 -8.36 -7.82
C ILE A 59 -3.14 -8.34 -9.32
N ASP A 60 -4.11 -8.11 -10.21
CA ASP A 60 -3.89 -8.02 -11.66
C ASP A 60 -3.68 -6.57 -12.14
N MET A 61 -3.53 -5.61 -11.23
CA MET A 61 -3.25 -4.20 -11.53
C MET A 61 -1.94 -4.06 -12.32
N ILE A 62 -1.94 -3.19 -13.32
CA ILE A 62 -0.76 -2.97 -14.15
C ILE A 62 0.26 -2.08 -13.43
N PRO A 63 1.58 -2.23 -13.70
CA PRO A 63 2.61 -1.42 -13.04
C PRO A 63 2.40 0.10 -13.15
N ALA A 64 1.85 0.59 -14.26
CA ALA A 64 1.56 2.02 -14.44
C ALA A 64 0.50 2.57 -13.46
N GLU A 65 -0.50 1.76 -13.08
CA GLU A 65 -1.51 2.13 -12.08
C GLU A 65 -0.93 2.02 -10.66
N ILE A 66 -0.08 1.01 -10.43
CA ILE A 66 0.66 0.84 -9.17
C ILE A 66 1.62 2.02 -8.96
N GLU A 67 2.20 2.55 -10.04
CA GLU A 67 3.06 3.73 -9.98
C GLU A 67 2.30 4.97 -9.56
N GLN A 68 1.05 5.17 -9.99
CA GLN A 68 0.23 6.29 -9.52
C GLN A 68 -0.07 6.24 -8.01
N LEU A 69 -0.13 5.03 -7.40
CA LEU A 69 -0.29 4.89 -5.94
C LEU A 69 0.91 5.44 -5.15
N LEU A 70 2.08 5.62 -5.77
CA LEU A 70 3.29 6.18 -5.11
C LEU A 70 3.20 7.66 -4.77
N GLU A 71 2.34 8.39 -5.46
CA GLU A 71 2.20 9.83 -5.28
C GLU A 71 1.23 10.17 -4.15
N ASN A 72 0.45 9.18 -3.70
CA ASN A 72 -0.52 9.38 -2.64
C ASN A 72 0.19 9.43 -1.28
N PRO A 73 -0.02 10.44 -0.42
CA PRO A 73 0.66 10.54 0.87
C PRO A 73 0.10 9.59 1.95
N ILE A 74 -0.95 8.81 1.65
CA ILE A 74 -1.66 7.99 2.63
C ILE A 74 -0.97 6.64 2.81
N HIS A 75 -0.65 6.30 4.07
CA HIS A 75 0.06 5.09 4.46
C HIS A 75 -0.63 3.80 4.00
N GLU A 76 -1.95 3.69 4.19
CA GLU A 76 -2.69 2.48 3.82
C GLU A 76 -2.74 2.25 2.30
N VAL A 77 -2.70 3.33 1.50
CA VAL A 77 -2.61 3.26 0.04
C VAL A 77 -1.25 2.67 -0.36
N TRP A 78 -0.19 3.10 0.32
CA TRP A 78 1.17 2.60 0.14
C TRP A 78 1.35 1.13 0.53
N ALA A 79 0.88 0.75 1.72
CA ALA A 79 0.89 -0.64 2.15
C ALA A 79 0.12 -1.54 1.17
N GLY A 80 -1.02 -1.04 0.66
CA GLY A 80 -1.80 -1.66 -0.39
C GLY A 80 -1.01 -1.92 -1.66
N ARG A 81 -0.31 -0.90 -2.16
CA ARG A 81 0.57 -0.95 -3.33
C ARG A 81 1.66 -2.02 -3.18
N LEU A 82 2.43 -1.98 -2.10
CA LEU A 82 3.49 -2.96 -1.85
C LEU A 82 2.93 -4.38 -1.79
N SER A 83 1.79 -4.55 -1.14
CA SER A 83 1.12 -5.85 -1.08
C SER A 83 0.65 -6.34 -2.45
N ILE A 84 0.14 -5.46 -3.32
CA ILE A 84 -0.21 -5.81 -4.71
C ILE A 84 1.05 -6.27 -5.46
N MET A 85 2.13 -5.49 -5.41
CA MET A 85 3.38 -5.79 -6.11
C MET A 85 3.95 -7.13 -5.67
N ASP A 86 4.04 -7.35 -4.36
CA ASP A 86 4.58 -8.56 -3.74
C ASP A 86 3.74 -9.80 -4.06
N LYS A 87 2.40 -9.70 -3.93
CA LYS A 87 1.49 -10.79 -4.33
C LYS A 87 1.56 -11.06 -5.84
N GLN A 88 1.66 -10.03 -6.68
CA GLN A 88 1.77 -10.18 -8.13
C GLN A 88 3.11 -10.82 -8.52
N ALA A 89 4.22 -10.42 -7.89
CA ALA A 89 5.55 -10.98 -8.14
C ALA A 89 5.62 -12.48 -7.76
N ARG A 90 5.04 -12.87 -6.62
CA ARG A 90 5.03 -14.27 -6.14
C ARG A 90 4.13 -15.22 -6.92
N ARG A 91 3.19 -14.73 -7.73
CA ARG A 91 2.34 -15.59 -8.57
C ARG A 91 3.19 -16.29 -9.63
N LYS A 92 3.01 -17.61 -9.73
CA LYS A 92 3.68 -18.44 -10.76
C LYS A 92 3.34 -18.03 -12.20
N LYS A 93 2.12 -17.56 -12.43
CA LYS A 93 1.63 -17.15 -13.76
C LYS A 93 2.07 -15.74 -14.20
N THR A 94 2.77 -15.00 -13.34
CA THR A 94 3.25 -13.66 -13.70
C THR A 94 4.48 -13.79 -14.60
N PRO A 95 4.45 -13.22 -15.82
CA PRO A 95 5.58 -13.24 -16.73
C PRO A 95 6.81 -12.57 -16.11
N GLU A 96 8.00 -13.04 -16.49
CA GLU A 96 9.26 -12.47 -16.02
C GLU A 96 9.41 -10.98 -16.36
N SER A 97 8.96 -10.57 -17.55
CA SER A 97 8.93 -9.15 -17.96
C SER A 97 8.11 -8.28 -17.01
N ARG A 98 6.98 -8.80 -16.50
CA ARG A 98 6.14 -8.10 -15.52
C ARG A 98 6.79 -8.08 -14.14
N ARG A 99 7.43 -9.16 -13.71
CA ARG A 99 8.21 -9.17 -12.45
C ARG A 99 9.34 -8.15 -12.50
N LYS A 100 10.07 -8.08 -13.61
CA LYS A 100 11.12 -7.09 -13.83
C LYS A 100 10.56 -5.66 -13.77
N ALA A 101 9.43 -5.39 -14.42
CA ALA A 101 8.79 -4.07 -14.35
C ALA A 101 8.41 -3.66 -12.91
N LEU A 102 7.88 -4.61 -12.11
CA LEU A 102 7.58 -4.36 -10.69
C LEU A 102 8.85 -4.11 -9.87
N PHE A 103 9.91 -4.86 -10.12
CA PHE A 103 11.19 -4.69 -9.44
C PHE A 103 11.86 -3.35 -9.79
N ASP A 104 11.88 -2.99 -11.07
CA ASP A 104 12.40 -1.71 -11.54
C ASP A 104 11.59 -0.55 -10.93
N LEU A 105 10.26 -0.68 -10.85
CA LEU A 105 9.40 0.30 -10.17
C LEU A 105 9.73 0.40 -8.67
N TYR A 106 9.91 -0.73 -7.99
CA TYR A 106 10.29 -0.74 -6.58
C TYR A 106 11.64 -0.04 -6.35
N MET A 107 12.64 -0.34 -7.17
CA MET A 107 13.97 0.29 -7.09
C MET A 107 13.94 1.79 -7.37
N ARG A 108 13.13 2.28 -8.32
CA ARG A 108 13.02 3.73 -8.60
C ARG A 108 12.46 4.54 -7.44
N HIS A 109 11.70 3.91 -6.55
CA HIS A 109 11.00 4.58 -5.47
C HIS A 109 11.35 4.01 -4.09
N HIS A 110 12.48 3.30 -3.99
CA HIS A 110 12.94 2.77 -2.71
C HIS A 110 13.37 3.87 -1.74
N ASP A 111 13.82 5.03 -2.24
CA ASP A 111 14.15 6.21 -1.43
C ASP A 111 12.94 6.77 -0.66
N ARG A 112 11.74 6.45 -1.15
CA ARG A 112 10.47 6.80 -0.53
C ARG A 112 10.03 5.77 0.51
N ILE A 113 10.63 4.57 0.53
CA ILE A 113 10.36 3.52 1.51
C ILE A 113 11.04 3.94 2.82
N ASN A 114 10.29 4.70 3.60
CA ASN A 114 10.71 5.04 4.95
C ASN A 114 10.78 3.76 5.81
N ASN A 115 11.57 3.85 6.87
CA ASN A 115 11.91 2.76 7.79
C ASN A 115 10.68 2.15 8.53
N TRP A 116 9.45 2.63 8.25
CA TRP A 116 8.16 2.09 8.70
C TRP A 116 7.61 0.93 7.85
N ASP A 117 7.81 0.94 6.53
CA ASP A 117 7.31 -0.13 5.63
C ASP A 117 7.93 -1.51 6.00
N LEU A 118 9.14 -1.51 6.55
CA LEU A 118 9.81 -2.69 7.08
C LEU A 118 9.13 -3.24 8.34
N VAL A 119 8.61 -2.38 9.22
CA VAL A 119 7.93 -2.79 10.47
C VAL A 119 6.59 -3.46 10.14
N ASP A 120 5.82 -2.90 9.20
CA ASP A 120 4.50 -3.42 8.83
C ASP A 120 4.55 -4.74 8.05
N VAL A 121 5.60 -4.99 7.27
CA VAL A 121 5.78 -6.27 6.54
C VAL A 121 6.39 -7.36 7.43
N SER A 122 7.10 -6.98 8.50
CA SER A 122 7.85 -7.91 9.37
C SER A 122 7.10 -8.34 10.63
N CYS A 123 6.01 -7.67 11.01
CA CYS A 123 5.25 -8.00 12.21
C CYS A 123 3.89 -8.66 11.87
N PRO A 124 3.82 -10.01 11.73
CA PRO A 124 2.54 -10.69 11.80
C PRO A 124 2.02 -10.53 13.23
N THR A 125 0.96 -9.76 13.42
CA THR A 125 0.21 -9.77 14.67
C THR A 125 -0.24 -11.22 14.93
N SER A 126 0.41 -11.87 15.89
CA SER A 126 -0.01 -13.13 16.51
C SER A 126 -1.17 -12.88 17.47
#